data_AF-A0A941D3W5-F1
#
_entry.id   AF-A0A941D3W5-F1
#
_cell.length_a   1.000
_cell.length_b   1.000
_cell.length_c   1.000
_cell.angle_alpha   90.00
_cell.angle_beta   90.00
_cell.angle_gamma   90.00
#
_symmetry.space_group_name_H-M   'P 1'
#
loop_
_entity.id
_entity.type
_entity.pdbx_description
1 polymer ?
#
loop_
_entity_poly.entity_id
_entity_poly.type
_entity_poly.pdbx_seq_one_letter_code
_entity_poly.pdbx_strand_id
1 'polypeptide(L)'
;MRRFRFSDPGFEAAFAAFVDERRETPEEVDNLVRDILSAVRAEGLEAVLRFGRQFERTHVDADNIRVTAAEIEAGAAQCAPEVREAIAFAAARIRSYHARQRPADQWFKDEAGVELGWRWTPLEAVGVYVPGGRAAYPSTVLMNAVPAAVAGVERIAMVTPPGKLQPAVLAAAKEAGITEIWRVGGAQAVAALAYGAGPILPVDKIVGPGNAFVTAAKRRVYGTVGIDALAGPSEIVVVSDAASRPDWIAADLLSQAEHDPAAQSILITDDEAFADAVLAQIVLQLKSLETSEDAATSLKNHGAVIIAPLEEAPRLVNLIAPEHVEFALDEPERLADRVRHAGAIFLGRHAPEAIGDYVAGSNHVLPTSRAARFSSGLSLYDFIKRTSIVKCDEAAFAILGPPTVALADAEGLPAHARSAAIRLGQS
;
A
#
# COMPACT_ATOMS: atom_id res chain seq x y z
N MET A 1 -10.80 4.47 -25.18
CA MET A 1 -9.63 3.65 -24.79
C MET A 1 -8.70 3.49 -25.97
N ARG A 2 -7.39 3.46 -25.72
CA ARG A 2 -6.36 3.18 -26.73
C ARG A 2 -6.44 1.72 -27.16
N ARG A 3 -6.11 1.39 -28.41
CA ARG A 3 -6.12 0.01 -28.91
C ARG A 3 -4.74 -0.36 -29.46
N PHE A 4 -4.22 -1.50 -29.02
CA PHE A 4 -2.98 -2.09 -29.49
C PHE A 4 -3.27 -3.49 -30.05
N ARG A 5 -2.68 -3.84 -31.19
CA ARG A 5 -2.75 -5.21 -31.74
C ARG A 5 -1.35 -5.82 -31.74
N PHE A 6 -1.22 -7.00 -31.16
CA PHE A 6 0.05 -7.72 -31.06
C PHE A 6 0.68 -8.02 -32.43
N SER A 7 -0.14 -8.17 -33.46
CA SER A 7 0.29 -8.42 -34.84
C SER A 7 0.88 -7.21 -35.55
N ASP A 8 0.74 -6.00 -35.00
CA ASP A 8 1.20 -4.79 -35.66
C ASP A 8 2.74 -4.70 -35.62
N PRO A 9 3.43 -4.37 -36.73
CA PRO A 9 4.90 -4.31 -36.78
C PRO A 9 5.56 -3.39 -35.76
N GLY A 10 4.82 -2.40 -35.23
CA GLY A 10 5.29 -1.44 -34.22
C GLY A 10 4.82 -1.73 -32.80
N PHE A 11 4.17 -2.87 -32.55
CA PHE A 11 3.53 -3.19 -31.27
C PHE A 11 4.48 -3.01 -30.08
N GLU A 12 5.67 -3.65 -30.12
CA GLU A 12 6.61 -3.64 -28.99
C GLU A 12 7.02 -2.21 -28.60
N ALA A 13 7.33 -1.36 -29.59
CA ALA A 13 7.74 0.02 -29.33
C ALA A 13 6.57 0.87 -28.79
N ALA A 14 5.38 0.72 -29.36
CA ALA A 14 4.19 1.44 -28.91
C ALA A 14 3.74 1.01 -27.51
N PHE A 15 3.80 -0.28 -27.22
CA PHE A 15 3.46 -0.84 -25.92
C PHE A 15 4.48 -0.45 -24.85
N ALA A 16 5.78 -0.50 -25.15
CA ALA A 16 6.81 -0.02 -24.24
C ALA A 16 6.62 1.46 -23.91
N ALA A 17 6.34 2.30 -24.91
CA ALA A 17 6.06 3.72 -24.70
C ALA A 17 4.83 3.94 -23.80
N PHE A 18 3.75 3.19 -24.03
CA PHE A 18 2.54 3.23 -23.20
C PHE A 18 2.81 2.84 -21.75
N VAL A 19 3.60 1.79 -21.53
CA VAL A 19 3.98 1.31 -20.19
C VAL A 19 4.89 2.31 -19.46
N ASP A 20 5.75 3.03 -20.18
CA ASP A 20 6.69 4.00 -19.62
C ASP A 20 6.10 5.40 -19.40
N GLU A 21 4.83 5.63 -19.73
CA GLU A 21 4.12 6.88 -19.47
C GLU A 21 4.06 7.18 -17.97
N ARG A 22 4.97 8.03 -17.49
CA ARG A 22 5.02 8.42 -16.08
C ARG A 22 3.95 9.44 -15.73
N ARG A 23 3.39 9.25 -14.53
CA ARG A 23 2.42 10.15 -13.89
C ARG A 23 3.12 10.85 -12.73
N GLU A 24 4.06 11.74 -13.04
CA GLU A 24 4.94 12.36 -12.03
C GLU A 24 4.20 13.41 -11.19
N THR A 25 4.64 13.58 -9.94
CA THR A 25 4.18 14.66 -9.07
C THR A 25 4.78 15.99 -9.55
N PRO A 26 3.97 17.05 -9.77
CA PRO A 26 4.50 18.35 -10.18
C PRO A 26 5.53 18.91 -9.17
N GLU A 27 6.61 19.53 -9.67
CA GLU A 27 7.69 20.11 -8.84
C GLU A 27 7.17 21.15 -7.82
N GLU A 28 6.12 21.89 -8.19
CA GLU A 28 5.44 22.85 -7.32
C GLU A 28 4.85 22.20 -6.05
N VAL A 29 4.31 20.98 -6.16
CA VAL A 29 3.78 20.22 -5.02
C VAL A 29 4.90 19.87 -4.06
N ASP A 30 6.05 19.44 -4.57
CA ASP A 30 7.18 19.01 -3.74
C ASP A 30 7.82 20.18 -2.95
N ASN A 31 7.84 21.38 -3.55
CA ASN A 31 8.27 22.60 -2.86
C ASN A 31 7.30 22.99 -1.74
N LEU A 32 5.99 23.00 -2.00
CA LEU A 32 4.99 23.33 -0.99
C LEU A 32 5.01 22.32 0.17
N VAL A 33 5.15 21.02 -0.13
CA VAL A 33 5.25 19.98 0.90
C VAL A 33 6.49 20.17 1.77
N ARG A 34 7.65 20.52 1.20
CA ARG A 34 8.86 20.83 1.99
C ARG A 34 8.59 21.91 3.04
N ASP A 35 7.92 22.97 2.62
CA ASP A 35 7.66 24.12 3.48
C ASP A 35 6.65 23.76 4.58
N ILE A 36 5.63 22.95 4.27
CA ILE A 36 4.70 22.39 5.26
C ILE A 36 5.44 21.52 6.29
N LEU A 37 6.27 20.58 5.83
CA LEU A 37 7.02 19.69 6.72
C LEU A 37 7.95 20.47 7.65
N SER A 38 8.65 21.49 7.11
CA SER A 38 9.58 22.33 7.86
C SER A 38 8.85 23.16 8.92
N ALA A 39 7.71 23.75 8.58
CA ALA A 39 6.88 24.50 9.51
C ALA A 39 6.33 23.61 10.63
N VAL A 40 5.80 22.41 10.33
CA VAL A 40 5.32 21.50 11.39
C VAL A 40 6.46 21.04 12.29
N ARG A 41 7.66 20.80 11.76
CA ARG A 41 8.82 20.44 12.58
C ARG A 41 9.27 21.57 13.53
N ALA A 42 9.13 22.83 13.11
CA ALA A 42 9.55 23.99 13.89
C ALA A 42 8.48 24.50 14.86
N GLU A 43 7.22 24.53 14.42
CA GLU A 43 6.08 25.17 15.11
C GLU A 43 5.14 24.16 15.76
N GLY A 44 5.26 22.86 15.45
CA GLY A 44 4.43 21.80 16.02
C GLY A 44 2.94 21.95 15.69
N LEU A 45 2.09 21.84 16.73
CA LEU A 45 0.63 21.86 16.59
C LEU A 45 0.12 23.15 15.95
N GLU A 46 0.76 24.30 16.18
CA GLU A 46 0.32 25.57 15.62
C GLU A 46 0.33 25.55 14.09
N ALA A 47 1.40 25.03 13.47
CA ALA A 47 1.47 24.86 12.02
C ALA A 47 0.44 23.86 11.51
N VAL A 48 0.23 22.75 12.22
CA VAL A 48 -0.79 21.75 11.86
C VAL A 48 -2.17 22.39 11.79
N LEU A 49 -2.57 23.14 12.81
CA LEU A 49 -3.86 23.82 12.86
C LEU A 49 -3.96 24.94 11.81
N ARG A 50 -2.86 25.67 11.56
CA ARG A 50 -2.80 26.71 10.51
C ARG A 50 -3.04 26.13 9.12
N PHE A 51 -2.36 25.04 8.76
CA PHE A 51 -2.57 24.38 7.47
C PHE A 51 -3.94 23.68 7.39
N GLY A 52 -4.44 23.13 8.49
CA GLY A 52 -5.82 22.60 8.55
C GLY A 52 -6.86 23.68 8.20
N ARG A 53 -6.75 24.89 8.77
CA ARG A 53 -7.63 26.02 8.41
C ARG A 53 -7.49 26.43 6.95
N GLN A 54 -6.26 26.47 6.43
CA GLN A 54 -5.96 26.91 5.08
C GLN A 54 -6.51 25.95 4.00
N PHE A 55 -6.29 24.65 4.17
CA PHE A 55 -6.58 23.67 3.13
C PHE A 55 -7.94 22.99 3.30
N GLU A 56 -8.35 22.69 4.54
CA GLU A 56 -9.55 21.90 4.82
C GLU A 56 -10.77 22.80 5.14
N ARG A 57 -10.54 24.10 5.40
CA ARG A 57 -11.57 25.10 5.73
C ARG A 57 -12.45 24.73 6.93
N THR A 58 -11.97 23.87 7.81
CA THR A 58 -12.65 23.46 9.05
C THR A 58 -12.07 24.15 10.28
N HIS A 59 -12.90 24.36 11.30
CA HIS A 59 -12.44 24.86 12.61
C HIS A 59 -12.02 23.70 13.52
N VAL A 60 -10.76 23.28 13.39
CA VAL A 60 -10.10 22.37 14.32
C VAL A 60 -9.14 23.16 15.20
N ASP A 61 -9.13 22.84 16.50
CA ASP A 61 -8.29 23.45 17.53
C ASP A 61 -7.65 22.38 18.43
N ALA A 62 -6.93 22.80 19.47
CA ALA A 62 -6.26 21.89 20.38
C ALA A 62 -7.22 21.00 21.18
N ASP A 63 -8.46 21.44 21.41
CA ASP A 63 -9.44 20.75 22.24
C ASP A 63 -10.22 19.70 21.45
N ASN A 64 -10.39 19.90 20.14
CA ASN A 64 -11.21 19.02 19.29
C ASN A 64 -10.43 18.23 18.21
N ILE A 65 -9.11 18.44 18.08
CA ILE A 65 -8.28 17.72 17.10
C ILE A 65 -8.27 16.20 17.32
N ARG A 66 -8.36 15.76 18.58
CA ARG A 66 -8.47 14.34 18.93
C ARG A 66 -9.93 13.91 18.90
N VAL A 67 -10.23 12.80 18.25
CA VAL A 67 -11.55 12.16 18.38
C VAL A 67 -11.59 11.43 19.71
N THR A 68 -12.59 11.74 20.53
CA THR A 68 -12.78 11.13 21.84
C THR A 68 -13.36 9.72 21.72
N ALA A 69 -13.13 8.88 22.73
CA ALA A 69 -13.74 7.55 22.78
C ALA A 69 -15.28 7.61 22.71
N ALA A 70 -15.90 8.62 23.34
CA ALA A 70 -17.34 8.81 23.30
C ALA A 70 -17.86 9.12 21.88
N GLU A 71 -17.12 9.92 21.11
CA GLU A 71 -17.46 10.19 19.70
C GLU A 71 -17.31 8.95 18.82
N ILE A 72 -16.27 8.13 19.06
CA ILE A 72 -16.08 6.86 18.35
C ILE A 72 -17.24 5.92 18.63
N GLU A 73 -17.60 5.73 19.91
CA GLU A 73 -18.71 4.85 20.31
C GLU A 73 -20.05 5.33 19.74
N ALA A 74 -20.37 6.62 19.89
CA ALA A 74 -21.61 7.19 19.40
C ALA A 74 -21.69 7.14 17.87
N GLY A 75 -20.60 7.43 17.17
CA GLY A 75 -20.53 7.37 15.72
C GLY A 75 -20.62 5.94 15.18
N ALA A 76 -19.89 4.99 15.78
CA ALA A 76 -19.97 3.58 15.41
C ALA A 76 -21.37 3.00 15.63
N ALA A 77 -22.08 3.41 16.70
CA ALA A 77 -23.44 2.98 16.97
C ALA A 77 -24.47 3.50 15.95
N GLN A 78 -24.17 4.61 15.26
CA GLN A 78 -25.00 5.14 14.17
C GLN A 78 -24.77 4.42 12.83
N CYS A 79 -23.77 3.55 12.73
CA CYS A 79 -23.52 2.80 11.52
C CYS A 79 -24.63 1.76 11.32
N ALA A 80 -25.19 1.69 10.11
CA ALA A 80 -26.26 0.76 9.77
C ALA A 80 -25.86 -0.69 10.15
N PRO A 81 -26.77 -1.50 10.74
CA PRO A 81 -26.44 -2.84 11.21
C PRO A 81 -25.79 -3.72 10.13
N GLU A 82 -26.32 -3.71 8.92
CA GLU A 82 -25.80 -4.48 7.77
C GLU A 82 -24.35 -4.07 7.42
N VAL A 83 -24.03 -2.78 7.48
CA VAL A 83 -22.68 -2.27 7.22
C VAL A 83 -21.73 -2.65 8.36
N ARG A 84 -22.19 -2.61 9.62
CA ARG A 84 -21.39 -3.06 10.77
C ARG A 84 -21.08 -4.55 10.70
N GLU A 85 -22.05 -5.37 10.29
CA GLU A 85 -21.86 -6.80 10.08
C GLU A 85 -20.87 -7.07 8.94
N ALA A 86 -20.97 -6.33 7.83
CA ALA A 86 -20.01 -6.41 6.74
C ALA A 86 -18.59 -6.00 7.17
N ILE A 87 -18.44 -4.93 7.96
CA ILE A 87 -17.16 -4.48 8.54
C ILE A 87 -16.56 -5.59 9.43
N ALA A 88 -17.36 -6.17 10.32
CA ALA A 88 -16.90 -7.25 11.21
C ALA A 88 -16.49 -8.49 10.41
N PHE A 89 -17.26 -8.84 9.37
CA PHE A 89 -16.93 -9.94 8.48
C PHE A 89 -15.61 -9.71 7.72
N ALA A 90 -15.44 -8.53 7.12
CA ALA A 90 -14.22 -8.12 6.44
C ALA A 90 -13.00 -8.17 7.39
N ALA A 91 -13.13 -7.55 8.57
CA ALA A 91 -12.06 -7.52 9.56
C ALA A 91 -11.64 -8.93 10.01
N ALA A 92 -12.60 -9.84 10.23
CA ALA A 92 -12.30 -11.23 10.57
C ALA A 92 -11.53 -11.97 9.47
N ARG A 93 -11.89 -11.75 8.21
CA ARG A 93 -11.20 -12.37 7.06
C ARG A 93 -9.78 -11.80 6.87
N ILE A 94 -9.63 -10.48 6.95
CA ILE A 94 -8.32 -9.80 6.88
C ILE A 94 -7.42 -10.29 8.02
N ARG A 95 -7.95 -10.36 9.25
CA ARG A 95 -7.23 -10.84 10.43
C ARG A 95 -6.75 -12.27 10.26
N SER A 96 -7.61 -13.16 9.78
CA SER A 96 -7.29 -14.57 9.53
C SER A 96 -6.19 -14.74 8.47
N TYR A 97 -6.26 -13.97 7.37
CA TYR A 97 -5.26 -14.00 6.32
C TYR A 97 -3.89 -13.53 6.81
N HIS A 98 -3.83 -12.36 7.46
CA HIS A 98 -2.55 -11.78 7.91
C HIS A 98 -1.93 -12.56 9.08
N ALA A 99 -2.72 -13.17 9.96
CA ALA A 99 -2.19 -13.99 11.06
C ALA A 99 -1.37 -15.19 10.56
N ARG A 100 -1.73 -15.75 9.39
CA ARG A 100 -1.00 -16.87 8.76
C ARG A 100 0.38 -16.46 8.21
N GLN A 101 0.63 -15.16 8.04
CA GLN A 101 1.91 -14.64 7.51
C GLN A 101 2.99 -14.54 8.59
N ARG A 102 2.65 -14.74 9.87
CA ARG A 102 3.58 -14.53 11.00
C ARG A 102 4.81 -15.44 10.88
N PRO A 103 6.03 -14.87 10.75
CA PRO A 103 7.24 -15.67 10.67
C PRO A 103 7.63 -16.24 12.05
N ALA A 104 8.42 -17.31 12.03
CA ALA A 104 9.06 -17.84 13.23
C ALA A 104 10.41 -17.15 13.48
N ASP A 105 10.73 -16.99 14.76
CA ASP A 105 12.11 -16.71 15.19
C ASP A 105 12.99 -17.92 14.91
N GLN A 106 14.29 -17.69 14.73
CA GLN A 106 15.25 -18.77 14.52
C GLN A 106 16.49 -18.58 15.37
N TRP A 107 17.00 -19.69 15.91
CA TRP A 107 18.25 -19.78 16.66
C TRP A 107 18.94 -21.10 16.33
N PHE A 108 20.22 -21.06 16.03
CA PHE A 108 21.02 -22.24 15.71
C PHE A 108 22.48 -22.03 16.10
N LYS A 109 23.22 -23.14 16.25
CA LYS A 109 24.67 -23.13 16.44
C LYS A 109 25.33 -23.61 15.16
N ASP A 110 26.28 -22.85 14.64
CA ASP A 110 27.01 -23.22 13.42
C ASP A 110 28.20 -24.16 13.70
N GLU A 111 28.93 -24.53 12.65
CA GLU A 111 30.08 -25.44 12.72
C GLU A 111 31.28 -24.84 13.48
N ALA A 112 31.40 -23.51 13.53
CA ALA A 112 32.41 -22.82 14.32
C ALA A 112 32.01 -22.70 15.80
N GLY A 113 30.79 -23.14 16.16
CA GLY A 113 30.27 -23.06 17.50
C GLY A 113 29.66 -21.69 17.85
N VAL A 114 29.36 -20.86 16.86
CA VAL A 114 28.69 -19.58 17.04
C VAL A 114 27.19 -19.82 17.13
N GLU A 115 26.55 -19.22 18.13
CA GLU A 115 25.09 -19.18 18.20
C GLU A 115 24.60 -17.98 17.37
N LEU A 116 23.89 -18.26 16.29
CA LEU A 116 23.34 -17.30 15.34
C LEU A 116 21.82 -17.40 15.32
N GLY A 117 21.16 -16.29 15.04
CA GLY A 117 19.72 -16.30 14.91
C GLY A 117 19.13 -14.96 14.55
N TRP A 118 17.81 -14.91 14.58
CA TRP A 118 17.06 -13.68 14.46
C TRP A 118 15.74 -13.77 15.21
N ARG A 119 15.24 -12.61 15.62
CA ARG A 119 13.95 -12.42 16.25
C ARG A 119 13.11 -11.40 15.50
N TRP A 120 11.81 -11.66 15.39
CA TRP A 120 10.82 -10.72 14.87
C TRP A 120 10.09 -10.01 16.02
N THR A 121 10.00 -8.69 15.95
CA THR A 121 9.29 -7.87 16.94
C THR A 121 8.38 -6.87 16.22
N PRO A 122 7.16 -6.60 16.71
CA PRO A 122 6.33 -5.54 16.17
C PRO A 122 7.01 -4.17 16.30
N LEU A 123 6.59 -3.23 15.46
CA LEU A 123 6.85 -1.81 15.67
C LEU A 123 6.08 -1.32 16.92
N GLU A 124 6.60 -0.30 17.60
CA GLU A 124 5.97 0.21 18.83
C GLU A 124 4.76 1.07 18.48
N ALA A 125 4.91 1.95 17.47
CA ALA A 125 3.85 2.83 17.01
C ALA A 125 3.78 2.96 15.49
N VAL A 126 2.55 2.97 14.95
CA VAL A 126 2.29 3.12 13.52
C VAL A 126 1.25 4.21 13.28
N GLY A 127 1.50 5.06 12.30
CA GLY A 127 0.55 6.04 11.78
C GLY A 127 -0.20 5.48 10.58
N VAL A 128 -1.53 5.54 10.60
CA VAL A 128 -2.39 5.15 9.48
C VAL A 128 -3.03 6.40 8.90
N TYR A 129 -2.67 6.75 7.67
CA TYR A 129 -3.33 7.81 6.93
C TYR A 129 -4.57 7.26 6.23
N VAL A 130 -5.73 7.83 6.54
CA VAL A 130 -6.99 7.50 5.89
C VAL A 130 -7.46 8.71 5.09
N PRO A 131 -7.56 8.61 3.75
CA PRO A 131 -8.08 9.70 2.94
C PRO A 131 -9.50 10.12 3.34
N GLY A 132 -9.80 11.40 3.14
CA GLY A 132 -11.14 11.97 3.29
C GLY A 132 -11.50 12.83 2.08
N GLY A 133 -12.70 13.42 2.08
CA GLY A 133 -13.17 14.33 1.02
C GLY A 133 -14.16 13.67 0.08
N ARG A 134 -13.68 12.98 -0.97
CA ARG A 134 -14.52 12.43 -2.06
C ARG A 134 -15.45 11.29 -1.62
N ALA A 135 -14.98 10.41 -0.74
CA ALA A 135 -15.77 9.32 -0.17
C ALA A 135 -15.28 8.96 1.24
N ALA A 136 -16.02 8.06 1.90
CA ALA A 136 -15.62 7.46 3.17
C ALA A 136 -15.06 6.06 2.90
N TYR A 137 -13.86 5.76 3.42
CA TYR A 137 -13.16 4.52 3.12
C TYR A 137 -12.99 3.62 4.37
N PRO A 138 -14.08 2.98 4.87
CA PRO A 138 -13.95 2.03 5.97
C PRO A 138 -13.06 0.82 5.61
N SER A 139 -13.03 0.40 4.34
CA SER A 139 -12.12 -0.66 3.87
C SER A 139 -10.65 -0.28 4.06
N THR A 140 -10.24 0.92 3.68
CA THR A 140 -8.86 1.41 3.88
C THR A 140 -8.47 1.43 5.36
N VAL A 141 -9.40 1.76 6.26
CA VAL A 141 -9.17 1.66 7.71
C VAL A 141 -8.83 0.21 8.09
N LEU A 142 -9.66 -0.74 7.69
CA LEU A 142 -9.45 -2.16 8.01
C LEU A 142 -8.13 -2.68 7.43
N MET A 143 -7.86 -2.40 6.15
CA MET A 143 -6.71 -2.91 5.42
C MET A 143 -5.39 -2.38 5.94
N ASN A 144 -5.36 -1.17 6.50
CA ASN A 144 -4.14 -0.61 7.10
C ASN A 144 -3.97 -1.00 8.58
N ALA A 145 -5.04 -0.98 9.37
CA ALA A 145 -4.94 -1.13 10.82
C ALA A 145 -5.02 -2.59 11.30
N VAL A 146 -5.82 -3.45 10.65
CA VAL A 146 -5.95 -4.86 11.07
C VAL A 146 -4.61 -5.60 11.02
N PRO A 147 -3.78 -5.50 9.96
CA PRO A 147 -2.49 -6.17 9.95
C PRO A 147 -1.51 -5.65 11.01
N ALA A 148 -1.55 -4.35 11.32
CA ALA A 148 -0.75 -3.76 12.41
C ALA A 148 -1.17 -4.31 13.78
N ALA A 149 -2.47 -4.38 14.04
CA ALA A 149 -3.00 -5.00 15.27
C ALA A 149 -2.64 -6.49 15.35
N VAL A 150 -2.76 -7.23 14.23
CA VAL A 150 -2.35 -8.64 14.15
C VAL A 150 -0.86 -8.83 14.40
N ALA A 151 -0.01 -7.93 13.92
CA ALA A 151 1.44 -7.96 14.16
C ALA A 151 1.77 -7.78 15.66
N GLY A 152 0.95 -7.02 16.38
CA GLY A 152 1.11 -6.71 17.80
C GLY A 152 1.56 -5.27 18.05
N VAL A 153 1.30 -4.35 17.12
CA VAL A 153 1.59 -2.92 17.32
C VAL A 153 0.67 -2.37 18.41
N GLU A 154 1.25 -1.78 19.45
CA GLU A 154 0.49 -1.33 20.63
C GLU A 154 -0.19 0.02 20.42
N ARG A 155 0.43 0.93 19.65
CA ARG A 155 -0.13 2.24 19.33
C ARG A 155 -0.36 2.40 17.82
N ILE A 156 -1.63 2.48 17.43
CA ILE A 156 -2.05 2.68 16.04
C ILE A 156 -2.77 4.03 15.96
N ALA A 157 -2.07 5.04 15.43
CA ALA A 157 -2.56 6.41 15.31
C ALA A 157 -3.17 6.65 13.93
N MET A 158 -4.49 6.81 13.86
CA MET A 158 -5.17 7.16 12.62
C MET A 158 -5.21 8.68 12.45
N VAL A 159 -4.81 9.16 11.28
CA VAL A 159 -5.03 10.54 10.84
C VAL A 159 -5.99 10.55 9.66
N THR A 160 -6.96 11.45 9.70
CA THR A 160 -7.96 11.62 8.64
C THR A 160 -8.31 13.09 8.50
N PRO A 161 -8.53 13.62 7.29
CA PRO A 161 -8.96 15.00 7.10
C PRO A 161 -10.14 15.37 8.01
N PRO A 162 -10.15 16.60 8.54
CA PRO A 162 -11.17 17.06 9.46
C PRO A 162 -12.55 17.15 8.81
N GLY A 163 -13.59 16.92 9.60
CA GLY A 163 -14.98 16.88 9.15
C GLY A 163 -15.82 15.97 10.03
N LYS A 164 -17.10 15.82 9.68
CA LYS A 164 -17.94 14.80 10.32
C LYS A 164 -17.47 13.42 9.85
N LEU A 165 -16.76 12.72 10.72
CA LEU A 165 -16.34 11.35 10.45
C LEU A 165 -17.57 10.46 10.27
N GLN A 166 -17.57 9.70 9.18
CA GLN A 166 -18.70 8.87 8.83
C GLN A 166 -18.84 7.70 9.82
N PRO A 167 -20.08 7.31 10.19
CA PRO A 167 -20.31 6.20 11.10
C PRO A 167 -19.56 4.91 10.74
N ALA A 168 -19.48 4.58 9.44
CA ALA A 168 -18.78 3.40 8.96
C ALA A 168 -17.26 3.46 9.20
N VAL A 169 -16.62 4.63 9.07
CA VAL A 169 -15.19 4.82 9.33
C VAL A 169 -14.90 4.63 10.82
N LEU A 170 -15.75 5.16 11.70
CA LEU A 170 -15.61 5.00 13.15
C LEU A 170 -15.86 3.56 13.60
N ALA A 171 -16.84 2.88 13.01
CA ALA A 171 -17.08 1.46 13.23
C ALA A 171 -15.89 0.61 12.79
N ALA A 172 -15.33 0.88 11.61
CA ALA A 172 -14.12 0.20 11.12
C ALA A 172 -12.90 0.48 12.00
N ALA A 173 -12.71 1.72 12.46
CA ALA A 173 -11.58 2.07 13.32
C ALA A 173 -11.62 1.32 14.65
N LYS A 174 -12.82 1.21 15.25
CA LYS A 174 -13.04 0.43 16.46
C LYS A 174 -12.77 -1.07 16.24
N GLU A 175 -13.30 -1.64 15.16
CA GLU A 175 -13.11 -3.06 14.84
C GLU A 175 -11.63 -3.40 14.50
N ALA A 176 -10.91 -2.46 13.87
CA ALA A 176 -9.53 -2.66 13.45
C ALA A 176 -8.49 -2.50 14.58
N GLY A 177 -8.88 -2.02 15.76
CA GLY A 177 -7.98 -1.81 16.89
C GLY A 177 -7.18 -0.51 16.84
N ILE A 178 -7.70 0.54 16.19
CA ILE A 178 -7.09 1.87 16.24
C ILE A 178 -7.15 2.43 17.67
N THR A 179 -6.02 2.96 18.15
CA THR A 179 -5.90 3.41 19.55
C THR A 179 -6.14 4.91 19.71
N GLU A 180 -5.93 5.69 18.65
CA GLU A 180 -6.18 7.13 18.64
C GLU A 180 -6.52 7.61 17.23
N ILE A 181 -7.36 8.65 17.14
CA ILE A 181 -7.78 9.24 15.88
C ILE A 181 -7.61 10.75 15.96
N TRP A 182 -6.98 11.33 14.93
CA TRP A 182 -6.73 12.76 14.80
C TRP A 182 -7.35 13.33 13.54
N ARG A 183 -8.05 14.46 13.69
CA ARG A 183 -8.72 15.21 12.61
C ARG A 183 -7.71 16.07 11.84
N VAL A 184 -6.76 15.43 11.17
CA VAL A 184 -5.71 16.08 10.40
C VAL A 184 -5.50 15.35 9.08
N GLY A 185 -5.50 16.10 7.98
CA GLY A 185 -5.26 15.61 6.62
C GLY A 185 -3.93 16.09 6.02
N GLY A 186 -3.76 15.82 4.73
CA GLY A 186 -2.65 16.33 3.92
C GLY A 186 -1.22 16.03 4.42
N ALA A 187 -0.26 16.81 3.90
CA ALA A 187 1.16 16.70 4.24
C ALA A 187 1.44 17.05 5.72
N GLN A 188 0.64 17.92 6.33
CA GLN A 188 0.75 18.30 7.73
C GLN A 188 0.41 17.15 8.68
N ALA A 189 -0.49 16.22 8.30
CA ALA A 189 -0.74 15.01 9.07
C ALA A 189 0.47 14.07 9.04
N VAL A 190 1.07 13.88 7.86
CA VAL A 190 2.28 13.08 7.70
C VAL A 190 3.43 13.68 8.52
N ALA A 191 3.59 15.01 8.48
CA ALA A 191 4.58 15.72 9.29
C ALA A 191 4.37 15.52 10.80
N ALA A 192 3.12 15.64 11.27
CA ALA A 192 2.77 15.47 12.67
C ALA A 192 3.05 14.05 13.17
N LEU A 193 2.78 13.02 12.34
CA LEU A 193 3.12 11.64 12.64
C LEU A 193 4.64 11.40 12.59
N ALA A 194 5.37 12.05 11.69
CA ALA A 194 6.82 11.83 11.55
C ALA A 194 7.64 12.53 12.65
N TYR A 195 7.27 13.76 13.01
CA TYR A 195 8.08 14.61 13.90
C TYR A 195 7.46 14.80 15.28
N GLY A 196 6.18 14.46 15.45
CA GLY A 196 5.37 14.90 16.57
C GLY A 196 4.88 16.34 16.41
N ALA A 197 3.71 16.64 16.96
CA ALA A 197 3.13 17.98 16.96
C ALA A 197 2.19 18.15 18.17
N GLY A 198 2.76 18.60 19.30
CA GLY A 198 2.01 18.76 20.56
C GLY A 198 1.48 17.42 21.08
N PRO A 199 0.15 17.19 21.12
CA PRO A 199 -0.43 15.94 21.61
C PRO A 199 -0.30 14.76 20.62
N ILE A 200 0.04 15.02 19.35
CA ILE A 200 0.32 13.98 18.37
C ILE A 200 1.77 13.53 18.55
N LEU A 201 1.98 12.37 19.17
CA LEU A 201 3.31 11.79 19.34
C LEU A 201 3.79 11.14 18.03
N PRO A 202 5.11 11.17 17.73
CA PRO A 202 5.64 10.55 16.52
C PRO A 202 5.40 9.03 16.51
N VAL A 203 5.54 8.42 15.33
CA VAL A 203 5.38 6.97 15.09
C VAL A 203 6.62 6.40 14.39
N ASP A 204 6.80 5.08 14.41
CA ASP A 204 7.94 4.43 13.75
C ASP A 204 7.76 4.30 12.23
N LYS A 205 6.51 4.13 11.78
CA LYS A 205 6.15 3.95 10.37
C LYS A 205 4.80 4.58 10.05
N ILE A 206 4.68 5.17 8.87
CA ILE A 206 3.43 5.72 8.34
C ILE A 206 2.97 4.89 7.15
N VAL A 207 1.73 4.41 7.18
CA VAL A 207 1.10 3.62 6.11
C VAL A 207 -0.17 4.29 5.60
N GLY A 208 -0.63 3.85 4.44
CA GLY A 208 -1.91 4.27 3.86
C GLY A 208 -1.74 5.13 2.61
N PRO A 209 -2.66 5.01 1.65
CA PRO A 209 -2.63 5.77 0.42
C PRO A 209 -3.03 7.23 0.68
N GLY A 210 -2.66 8.11 -0.24
CA GLY A 210 -3.09 9.51 -0.19
C GLY A 210 -2.85 10.22 -1.51
N ASN A 211 -3.29 11.46 -1.60
CA ASN A 211 -3.08 12.27 -2.79
C ASN A 211 -1.59 12.64 -2.98
N ALA A 212 -1.29 13.36 -4.06
CA ALA A 212 0.08 13.79 -4.40
C ALA A 212 0.84 14.49 -3.25
N PHE A 213 0.16 15.27 -2.40
CA PHE A 213 0.78 15.94 -1.26
C PHE A 213 1.18 14.97 -0.16
N VAL A 214 0.33 13.99 0.13
CA VAL A 214 0.59 12.93 1.12
C VAL A 214 1.74 12.04 0.64
N THR A 215 1.71 11.61 -0.63
CA THR A 215 2.77 10.81 -1.24
C THR A 215 4.12 11.55 -1.23
N ALA A 216 4.14 12.84 -1.61
CA ALA A 216 5.35 13.66 -1.54
C ALA A 216 5.84 13.85 -0.09
N ALA A 217 4.93 14.01 0.88
CA ALA A 217 5.29 14.12 2.28
C ALA A 217 5.92 12.81 2.81
N LYS A 218 5.31 11.66 2.52
CA LYS A 218 5.83 10.32 2.87
C LYS A 218 7.23 10.12 2.30
N ARG A 219 7.46 10.48 1.03
CA ARG A 219 8.78 10.43 0.39
C ARG A 219 9.84 11.21 1.17
N ARG A 220 9.49 12.42 1.64
CA ARG A 220 10.43 13.31 2.33
C ARG A 220 10.69 12.95 3.78
N VAL A 221 9.74 12.29 4.46
CA VAL A 221 9.94 11.84 5.85
C VAL A 221 10.58 10.46 5.96
N TYR A 222 10.71 9.72 4.84
CA TYR A 222 11.38 8.44 4.80
C TYR A 222 12.82 8.55 5.34
N GLY A 223 13.17 7.66 6.27
CA GLY A 223 14.45 7.67 6.99
C GLY A 223 14.39 8.37 8.35
N THR A 224 13.42 9.27 8.57
CA THR A 224 12.99 9.65 9.93
C THR A 224 11.99 8.63 10.47
N VAL A 225 11.05 8.22 9.61
CA VAL A 225 10.11 7.12 9.85
C VAL A 225 10.14 6.17 8.67
N GLY A 226 9.69 4.93 8.87
CA GLY A 226 9.37 4.03 7.79
C GLY A 226 8.14 4.51 7.00
N ILE A 227 8.04 4.10 5.74
CA ILE A 227 6.81 4.16 4.96
C ILE A 227 6.54 2.80 4.31
N ASP A 228 5.28 2.50 4.00
CA ASP A 228 4.86 1.34 3.19
C ASP A 228 5.30 1.49 1.73
N ALA A 229 4.70 2.45 1.01
CA ALA A 229 4.91 2.68 -0.40
C ALA A 229 4.54 4.13 -0.78
N LEU A 230 5.02 4.54 -1.94
CA LEU A 230 4.59 5.78 -2.58
C LEU A 230 3.44 5.45 -3.52
N ALA A 231 2.21 5.73 -3.07
CA ALA A 231 1.02 5.50 -3.87
C ALA A 231 1.05 6.43 -5.11
N GLY A 232 1.06 5.81 -6.29
CA GLY A 232 0.63 6.42 -7.54
C GLY A 232 -0.82 6.03 -7.87
N PRO A 233 -1.30 6.39 -9.08
CA PRO A 233 -2.68 6.09 -9.48
C PRO A 233 -2.94 4.59 -9.56
N SER A 234 -4.17 4.18 -9.24
CA SER A 234 -4.57 2.77 -9.18
C SER A 234 -4.76 2.15 -10.57
N GLU A 235 -4.54 0.84 -10.67
CA GLU A 235 -4.42 0.15 -11.97
C GLU A 235 -4.97 -1.29 -11.96
N ILE A 236 -5.81 -1.62 -12.95
CA ILE A 236 -6.27 -2.99 -13.20
C ILE A 236 -5.91 -3.45 -14.61
N VAL A 237 -5.48 -4.72 -14.71
CA VAL A 237 -5.39 -5.47 -15.96
C VAL A 237 -6.36 -6.64 -15.92
N VAL A 238 -7.31 -6.69 -16.85
CA VAL A 238 -8.22 -7.82 -17.00
C VAL A 238 -7.82 -8.65 -18.22
N VAL A 239 -7.40 -9.89 -18.00
CA VAL A 239 -7.10 -10.88 -19.05
C VAL A 239 -8.33 -11.77 -19.22
N SER A 240 -8.96 -11.74 -20.40
CA SER A 240 -10.20 -12.48 -20.65
C SER A 240 -10.28 -13.03 -22.08
N ASP A 241 -10.85 -14.21 -22.21
CA ASP A 241 -11.29 -14.78 -23.49
C ASP A 241 -12.73 -14.35 -23.83
N ALA A 242 -13.22 -14.74 -25.02
CA ALA A 242 -14.58 -14.47 -25.48
C ALA A 242 -15.68 -15.33 -24.80
N ALA A 243 -15.31 -16.29 -23.94
CA ALA A 243 -16.27 -17.08 -23.18
C ALA A 243 -16.75 -16.34 -21.91
N SER A 244 -16.08 -15.24 -21.54
CA SER A 244 -16.56 -14.32 -20.51
C SER A 244 -17.81 -13.57 -20.96
N ARG A 245 -18.55 -13.09 -19.97
CA ARG A 245 -19.64 -12.14 -20.19
C ARG A 245 -19.07 -10.74 -20.41
N PRO A 246 -19.33 -10.06 -21.56
CA PRO A 246 -18.80 -8.73 -21.81
C PRO A 246 -19.25 -7.68 -20.79
N ASP A 247 -20.44 -7.85 -20.20
CA ASP A 247 -20.97 -6.96 -19.17
C ASP A 247 -20.24 -7.09 -17.82
N TRP A 248 -19.68 -8.27 -17.51
CA TRP A 248 -18.87 -8.47 -16.30
C TRP A 248 -17.51 -7.79 -16.45
N ILE A 249 -16.80 -8.07 -17.54
CA ILE A 249 -15.50 -7.46 -17.81
C ILE A 249 -15.60 -5.93 -17.91
N ALA A 250 -16.69 -5.40 -18.47
CA ALA A 250 -16.95 -3.97 -18.47
C ALA A 250 -17.11 -3.39 -17.06
N ALA A 251 -17.78 -4.12 -16.15
CA ALA A 251 -17.95 -3.72 -14.77
C ALA A 251 -16.62 -3.74 -14.00
N ASP A 252 -15.78 -4.75 -14.22
CA ASP A 252 -14.45 -4.86 -13.59
C ASP A 252 -13.50 -3.74 -14.05
N LEU A 253 -13.53 -3.39 -15.34
CA LEU A 253 -12.76 -2.24 -15.84
C LEU A 253 -13.28 -0.90 -15.28
N LEU A 254 -14.60 -0.78 -15.08
CA LEU A 254 -15.24 0.41 -14.53
C LEU A 254 -15.00 0.55 -13.02
N SER A 255 -14.98 -0.55 -12.26
CA SER A 255 -14.75 -0.52 -10.82
C SER A 255 -13.42 0.13 -10.49
N GLN A 256 -12.36 -0.15 -11.26
CA GLN A 256 -11.09 0.55 -11.07
C GLN A 256 -11.15 2.01 -11.55
N ALA A 257 -11.78 2.27 -12.69
CA ALA A 257 -11.79 3.59 -13.33
C ALA A 257 -12.50 4.66 -12.49
N GLU A 258 -13.49 4.29 -11.68
CA GLU A 258 -14.23 5.24 -10.85
C GLU A 258 -13.45 5.79 -9.65
N HIS A 259 -12.33 5.17 -9.27
CA HIS A 259 -11.57 5.60 -8.08
C HIS A 259 -10.91 6.98 -8.27
N ASP A 260 -10.33 7.24 -9.43
CA ASP A 260 -9.65 8.50 -9.73
C ASP A 260 -9.55 8.73 -11.25
N PRO A 261 -9.69 9.98 -11.74
CA PRO A 261 -9.47 10.31 -13.15
C PRO A 261 -8.11 9.89 -13.73
N ALA A 262 -7.10 9.67 -12.89
CA ALA A 262 -5.77 9.19 -13.27
C ALA A 262 -5.61 7.65 -13.17
N ALA A 263 -6.63 6.92 -12.71
CA ALA A 263 -6.64 5.47 -12.67
C ALA A 263 -6.53 4.87 -14.08
N GLN A 264 -6.08 3.62 -14.20
CA GLN A 264 -5.89 2.94 -15.48
C GLN A 264 -6.56 1.56 -15.50
N SER A 265 -7.39 1.32 -16.51
CA SER A 265 -8.00 0.01 -16.76
C SER A 265 -7.59 -0.53 -18.12
N ILE A 266 -7.05 -1.75 -18.15
CA ILE A 266 -6.52 -2.38 -19.35
C ILE A 266 -7.23 -3.71 -19.57
N LEU A 267 -7.78 -3.93 -20.77
CA LEU A 267 -8.24 -5.23 -21.23
C LEU A 267 -7.17 -5.90 -22.09
N ILE A 268 -6.84 -7.15 -21.80
CA ILE A 268 -6.07 -8.04 -22.69
C ILE A 268 -6.98 -9.19 -23.12
N THR A 269 -7.15 -9.37 -24.43
CA THR A 269 -7.99 -10.45 -24.99
C THR A 269 -7.46 -10.88 -26.36
N ASP A 270 -7.76 -12.10 -26.77
CA ASP A 270 -7.44 -12.64 -28.10
C ASP A 270 -8.56 -12.45 -29.13
N ASP A 271 -9.71 -11.91 -28.72
CA ASP A 271 -10.89 -11.73 -29.57
C ASP A 271 -11.30 -10.25 -29.70
N GLU A 272 -11.20 -9.72 -30.92
CA GLU A 272 -11.52 -8.31 -31.20
C GLU A 272 -13.02 -8.01 -31.12
N ALA A 273 -13.89 -8.95 -31.48
CA ALA A 273 -15.34 -8.76 -31.39
C ALA A 273 -15.82 -8.77 -29.94
N PHE A 274 -15.22 -9.60 -29.09
CA PHE A 274 -15.41 -9.57 -27.65
C PHE A 274 -14.96 -8.24 -27.05
N ALA A 275 -13.78 -7.73 -27.44
CA ALA A 275 -13.32 -6.43 -27.01
C ALA A 275 -14.30 -5.30 -27.38
N ASP A 276 -14.85 -5.31 -28.60
CA ASP A 276 -15.87 -4.35 -29.04
C ASP A 276 -17.16 -4.47 -28.21
N ALA A 277 -17.58 -5.69 -27.87
CA ALA A 277 -18.73 -5.93 -27.00
C ALA A 277 -18.52 -5.40 -25.58
N VAL A 278 -17.33 -5.55 -25.01
CA VAL A 278 -16.96 -4.98 -23.69
C VAL A 278 -17.01 -3.46 -23.75
N LEU A 279 -16.41 -2.84 -24.77
CA LEU A 279 -16.44 -1.38 -24.92
C LEU A 279 -17.88 -0.83 -25.06
N ALA A 280 -18.77 -1.56 -25.74
CA ALA A 280 -20.18 -1.19 -25.82
C ALA A 280 -20.89 -1.26 -24.46
N GLN A 281 -20.56 -2.27 -23.64
CA GLN A 281 -21.09 -2.39 -22.28
C GLN A 281 -20.58 -1.29 -21.35
N ILE A 282 -19.31 -0.89 -21.47
CA ILE A 282 -18.76 0.27 -20.73
C ILE A 282 -19.60 1.52 -20.99
N VAL A 283 -19.89 1.83 -22.26
CA VAL A 283 -20.70 2.99 -22.64
C VAL A 283 -22.13 2.90 -22.08
N LEU A 284 -22.68 1.69 -21.99
CA LEU A 284 -24.01 1.48 -21.42
C LEU A 284 -24.02 1.70 -19.90
N GLN A 285 -23.09 1.09 -19.18
CA GLN A 285 -23.02 1.12 -17.72
C GLN A 285 -22.64 2.51 -17.17
N LEU A 286 -21.79 3.27 -17.89
CA LEU A 286 -21.47 4.66 -17.54
C LEU A 286 -22.71 5.56 -17.42
N LYS A 287 -23.83 5.23 -18.08
CA LYS A 287 -25.06 6.05 -18.00
C LYS A 287 -25.75 5.99 -16.63
N SER A 288 -25.46 4.97 -15.82
CA SER A 288 -26.10 4.77 -14.52
C SER A 288 -25.17 5.02 -13.32
N LEU A 289 -23.86 5.21 -13.55
CA LEU A 289 -22.89 5.44 -12.47
C LEU A 289 -22.88 6.91 -12.05
N GLU A 290 -22.99 7.15 -10.74
CA GLU A 290 -22.81 8.49 -10.16
C GLU A 290 -21.38 9.00 -10.37
N THR A 291 -20.41 8.09 -10.40
CA THR A 291 -18.97 8.30 -10.64
C THR A 291 -18.59 8.34 -12.14
N SER A 292 -19.58 8.42 -13.03
CA SER A 292 -19.36 8.29 -14.48
C SER A 292 -18.42 9.33 -15.09
N GLU A 293 -18.34 10.55 -14.53
CA GLU A 293 -17.42 11.58 -15.02
C GLU A 293 -15.95 11.20 -14.78
N ASP A 294 -15.64 10.74 -13.56
CA ASP A 294 -14.29 10.31 -13.17
C ASP A 294 -13.90 9.05 -13.97
N ALA A 295 -14.79 8.05 -14.02
CA ALA A 295 -14.58 6.81 -14.77
C ALA A 295 -14.39 7.05 -16.28
N ALA A 296 -15.21 7.92 -16.90
CA ALA A 296 -15.07 8.26 -18.30
C ALA A 296 -13.74 9.00 -18.57
N THR A 297 -13.32 9.87 -17.66
CA THR A 297 -12.04 10.59 -17.77
C THR A 297 -10.85 9.62 -17.69
N SER A 298 -10.86 8.70 -16.71
CA SER A 298 -9.86 7.64 -16.57
C SER A 298 -9.77 6.78 -17.83
N LEU A 299 -10.89 6.24 -18.31
CA LEU A 299 -10.91 5.36 -19.50
C LEU A 299 -10.53 6.08 -20.80
N LYS A 300 -10.84 7.37 -20.91
CA LYS A 300 -10.46 8.19 -22.07
C LYS A 300 -8.96 8.42 -22.11
N ASN A 301 -8.37 8.83 -20.99
CA ASN A 301 -6.97 9.27 -20.93
C ASN A 301 -6.00 8.10 -20.75
N HIS A 302 -6.40 7.07 -20.01
CA HIS A 302 -5.49 6.03 -19.54
C HIS A 302 -5.91 4.62 -19.93
N GLY A 303 -7.19 4.39 -20.23
CA GLY A 303 -7.70 3.06 -20.59
C GLY A 303 -7.14 2.51 -21.90
N ALA A 304 -6.87 1.20 -21.94
CA ALA A 304 -6.33 0.51 -23.11
C ALA A 304 -6.98 -0.86 -23.35
N VAL A 305 -7.01 -1.27 -24.61
CA VAL A 305 -7.39 -2.61 -25.07
C VAL A 305 -6.21 -3.17 -25.85
N ILE A 306 -5.75 -4.35 -25.48
CA ILE A 306 -4.63 -5.05 -26.11
C ILE A 306 -5.18 -6.35 -26.71
N ILE A 307 -5.21 -6.41 -28.03
CA ILE A 307 -5.59 -7.62 -28.78
C ILE A 307 -4.34 -8.47 -28.98
N ALA A 308 -4.22 -9.57 -28.24
CA ALA A 308 -3.05 -10.44 -28.23
C ALA A 308 -3.43 -11.90 -27.94
N PRO A 309 -2.67 -12.89 -28.44
CA PRO A 309 -2.84 -14.28 -28.01
C PRO A 309 -2.75 -14.39 -26.48
N LEU A 310 -3.64 -15.16 -25.86
CA LEU A 310 -3.66 -15.29 -24.39
C LEU A 310 -2.34 -15.84 -23.83
N GLU A 311 -1.60 -16.62 -24.62
CA GLU A 311 -0.26 -17.12 -24.26
C GLU A 311 0.79 -16.03 -24.02
N GLU A 312 0.59 -14.85 -24.62
CA GLU A 312 1.46 -13.68 -24.45
C GLU A 312 1.03 -12.83 -23.25
N ALA A 313 -0.17 -13.02 -22.71
CA ALA A 313 -0.69 -12.23 -21.60
C ALA A 313 0.25 -12.21 -20.38
N PRO A 314 0.88 -13.31 -19.92
CA PRO A 314 1.83 -13.25 -18.81
C PRO A 314 3.03 -12.34 -19.07
N ARG A 315 3.53 -12.28 -20.31
CA ARG A 315 4.64 -11.38 -20.68
C ARG A 315 4.18 -9.92 -20.63
N LEU A 316 3.00 -9.63 -21.18
CA LEU A 316 2.43 -8.28 -21.21
C LEU A 316 2.09 -7.80 -19.78
N VAL A 317 1.49 -8.64 -18.95
CA VAL A 317 1.22 -8.37 -17.54
C VAL A 317 2.52 -8.10 -16.79
N ASN A 318 3.57 -8.92 -16.98
CA ASN A 318 4.89 -8.66 -16.36
C ASN A 318 5.51 -7.34 -16.82
N LEU A 319 5.30 -6.97 -18.08
CA LEU A 319 5.75 -5.70 -18.61
C LEU A 319 4.93 -4.54 -18.06
N ILE A 320 3.65 -4.68 -17.72
CA ILE A 320 2.83 -3.65 -17.07
C ILE A 320 3.09 -3.59 -15.56
N ALA A 321 3.33 -4.73 -14.91
CA ALA A 321 3.48 -4.88 -13.47
C ALA A 321 2.36 -4.19 -12.67
N PRO A 322 1.09 -4.56 -12.92
CA PRO A 322 -0.05 -3.83 -12.40
C PRO A 322 -0.24 -4.00 -10.89
N GLU A 323 -1.00 -3.07 -10.30
CA GLU A 323 -1.51 -3.20 -8.95
C GLU A 323 -2.44 -4.42 -8.85
N HIS A 324 -3.44 -4.51 -9.72
CA HIS A 324 -4.38 -5.62 -9.82
C HIS A 324 -4.31 -6.32 -11.18
N VAL A 325 -4.37 -7.65 -11.20
CA VAL A 325 -4.61 -8.42 -12.42
C VAL A 325 -5.67 -9.49 -12.23
N GLU A 326 -6.62 -9.56 -13.14
CA GLU A 326 -7.62 -10.60 -13.21
C GLU A 326 -7.34 -11.54 -14.38
N PHE A 327 -7.46 -12.84 -14.15
CA PHE A 327 -7.52 -13.87 -15.19
C PHE A 327 -8.93 -14.42 -15.26
N ALA A 328 -9.80 -13.74 -15.99
CA ALA A 328 -11.21 -14.08 -16.18
C ALA A 328 -11.38 -15.09 -17.33
N LEU A 329 -10.88 -16.30 -17.12
CA LEU A 329 -10.92 -17.42 -18.06
C LEU A 329 -11.01 -18.76 -17.32
N ASP A 330 -11.21 -19.84 -18.07
CA ASP A 330 -11.21 -21.20 -17.53
C ASP A 330 -9.76 -21.70 -17.38
N GLU A 331 -9.46 -22.40 -16.28
CA GLU A 331 -8.08 -22.82 -15.92
C GLU A 331 -7.08 -21.63 -15.86
N PRO A 332 -7.40 -20.56 -15.11
CA PRO A 332 -6.62 -19.31 -15.09
C PRO A 332 -5.18 -19.48 -14.61
N GLU A 333 -4.90 -20.49 -13.77
CA GLU A 333 -3.58 -20.82 -13.24
C GLU A 333 -2.56 -21.07 -14.36
N ARG A 334 -3.00 -21.62 -15.50
CA ARG A 334 -2.15 -21.90 -16.67
C ARG A 334 -1.40 -20.68 -17.18
N LEU A 335 -1.98 -19.49 -17.02
CA LEU A 335 -1.37 -18.22 -17.38
C LEU A 335 -0.81 -17.49 -16.16
N ALA A 336 -1.56 -17.46 -15.06
CA ALA A 336 -1.19 -16.72 -13.85
C ALA A 336 0.13 -17.21 -13.23
N ASP A 337 0.44 -18.51 -13.25
CA ASP A 337 1.69 -19.06 -12.71
C ASP A 337 2.96 -18.57 -13.43
N ARG A 338 2.80 -18.01 -14.64
CA ARG A 338 3.89 -17.41 -15.43
C ARG A 338 4.07 -15.91 -15.15
N VAL A 339 3.20 -15.30 -14.37
CA VAL A 339 3.30 -13.90 -13.93
C VAL A 339 4.26 -13.80 -12.74
N ARG A 340 5.19 -12.85 -12.83
CA ARG A 340 6.20 -12.50 -11.83
C ARG A 340 5.90 -11.18 -11.14
N HIS A 341 5.16 -10.28 -11.80
CA HIS A 341 4.91 -8.91 -11.33
C HIS A 341 3.43 -8.58 -11.36
N ALA A 342 2.81 -8.61 -10.19
CA ALA A 342 1.46 -8.12 -9.93
C ALA A 342 1.34 -7.84 -8.42
N GLY A 343 0.58 -6.82 -8.02
CA GLY A 343 0.28 -6.58 -6.60
C GLY A 343 -0.64 -7.65 -6.04
N ALA A 344 -1.76 -7.90 -6.71
CA ALA A 344 -2.67 -9.00 -6.43
C ALA A 344 -3.16 -9.66 -7.74
N ILE A 345 -3.40 -10.97 -7.67
CA ILE A 345 -3.90 -11.78 -8.78
C ILE A 345 -5.26 -12.36 -8.41
N PHE A 346 -6.26 -12.13 -9.25
CA PHE A 346 -7.59 -12.69 -9.13
C PHE A 346 -7.83 -13.74 -10.21
N LEU A 347 -8.35 -14.90 -9.81
CA LEU A 347 -8.40 -16.09 -10.66
C LEU A 347 -9.85 -16.54 -10.89
N GLY A 348 -10.24 -16.56 -12.16
CA GLY A 348 -11.53 -17.07 -12.62
C GLY A 348 -12.62 -16.01 -12.69
N ARG A 349 -13.70 -16.36 -13.40
CA ARG A 349 -14.78 -15.42 -13.80
C ARG A 349 -15.65 -14.89 -12.65
N HIS A 350 -15.46 -15.38 -11.42
CA HIS A 350 -16.22 -14.98 -10.23
C HIS A 350 -15.33 -14.32 -9.16
N ALA A 351 -14.13 -13.89 -9.55
CA ALA A 351 -13.19 -13.21 -8.67
C ALA A 351 -12.92 -11.79 -9.18
N PRO A 352 -13.90 -10.87 -9.15
CA PRO A 352 -13.64 -9.48 -9.50
C PRO A 352 -12.74 -8.82 -8.45
N GLU A 353 -11.92 -7.84 -8.83
CA GLU A 353 -11.02 -7.09 -7.94
C GLU A 353 -11.73 -6.61 -6.67
N ALA A 354 -12.99 -6.15 -6.81
CA ALA A 354 -13.82 -5.67 -5.72
C ALA A 354 -13.91 -6.64 -4.53
N ILE A 355 -13.91 -7.97 -4.75
CA ILE A 355 -13.92 -8.89 -3.60
C ILE A 355 -12.61 -8.80 -2.79
N GLY A 356 -11.47 -8.54 -3.44
CA GLY A 356 -10.18 -8.29 -2.82
C GLY A 356 -10.15 -7.02 -1.97
N ASP A 357 -10.79 -5.98 -2.49
CA ASP A 357 -10.87 -4.65 -1.86
C ASP A 357 -11.64 -4.61 -0.56
N TYR A 358 -12.56 -5.56 -0.37
CA TYR A 358 -13.46 -5.54 0.78
C TYR A 358 -13.35 -6.78 1.66
N VAL A 359 -13.47 -7.99 1.10
CA VAL A 359 -13.85 -9.17 1.91
C VAL A 359 -13.00 -10.42 1.67
N ALA A 360 -12.17 -10.51 0.63
CA ALA A 360 -11.40 -11.73 0.35
C ALA A 360 -10.46 -12.09 1.51
N GLY A 361 -9.82 -11.07 2.09
CA GLY A 361 -8.91 -11.15 3.22
C GLY A 361 -7.48 -10.72 2.90
N SER A 362 -7.09 -10.73 1.62
CA SER A 362 -5.88 -10.07 1.10
C SER A 362 -5.93 -8.56 1.35
N ASN A 363 -4.81 -7.87 1.17
CA ASN A 363 -4.70 -6.44 1.38
C ASN A 363 -4.82 -5.68 0.05
N HIS A 364 -5.63 -4.61 0.02
CA HIS A 364 -5.77 -3.75 -1.15
C HIS A 364 -4.79 -2.56 -1.18
N VAL A 365 -3.98 -2.38 -0.14
CA VAL A 365 -2.90 -1.39 -0.17
C VAL A 365 -1.75 -2.01 -0.94
N LEU A 366 -1.79 -1.83 -2.26
CA LEU A 366 -0.94 -2.53 -3.20
C LEU A 366 0.03 -1.58 -3.91
N PRO A 367 1.10 -2.13 -4.52
CA PRO A 367 2.07 -1.33 -5.23
C PRO A 367 1.56 -0.91 -6.62
N THR A 368 1.40 0.40 -6.81
CA THR A 368 0.96 1.01 -8.08
C THR A 368 2.14 1.49 -8.94
N SER A 369 1.86 1.96 -10.16
CA SER A 369 2.87 2.60 -11.03
C SER A 369 4.08 1.69 -11.28
N ARG A 370 3.81 0.41 -11.57
CA ARG A 370 4.81 -0.63 -11.84
C ARG A 370 5.65 -1.04 -10.63
N ALA A 371 5.34 -0.56 -9.42
CA ALA A 371 6.09 -0.89 -8.22
C ALA A 371 6.00 -2.37 -7.83
N ALA A 372 5.00 -3.12 -8.34
CA ALA A 372 4.90 -4.58 -8.19
C ALA A 372 6.14 -5.35 -8.70
N ARG A 373 7.06 -4.68 -9.42
CA ARG A 373 8.37 -5.24 -9.80
C ARG A 373 9.33 -5.43 -8.63
N PHE A 374 9.18 -4.67 -7.55
CA PHE A 374 10.14 -4.64 -6.44
C PHE A 374 9.51 -4.47 -5.05
N SER A 375 8.21 -4.22 -4.96
CA SER A 375 7.48 -4.13 -3.69
C SER A 375 6.28 -5.07 -3.67
N SER A 376 5.81 -5.37 -2.46
CA SER A 376 4.63 -6.19 -2.21
C SER A 376 3.47 -5.33 -1.72
N GLY A 377 2.27 -5.90 -1.73
CA GLY A 377 1.15 -5.35 -0.98
C GLY A 377 1.44 -5.30 0.53
N LEU A 378 0.77 -4.38 1.21
CA LEU A 378 0.87 -4.24 2.66
C LEU A 378 0.55 -5.56 3.37
N SER A 379 1.40 -5.95 4.30
CA SER A 379 1.36 -7.27 4.92
C SER A 379 1.71 -7.22 6.41
N LEU A 380 1.69 -8.36 7.09
CA LEU A 380 2.17 -8.44 8.47
C LEU A 380 3.65 -8.01 8.57
N TYR A 381 4.46 -8.29 7.54
CA TYR A 381 5.89 -7.94 7.50
C TYR A 381 6.15 -6.43 7.54
N ASP A 382 5.17 -5.63 7.13
CA ASP A 382 5.29 -4.18 7.17
C ASP A 382 5.26 -3.60 8.57
N PHE A 383 4.78 -4.37 9.55
CA PHE A 383 4.55 -3.94 10.92
C PHE A 383 5.45 -4.66 11.93
N ILE A 384 6.40 -5.46 11.45
CA ILE A 384 7.41 -6.12 12.27
C ILE A 384 8.81 -5.80 11.74
N LYS A 385 9.81 -5.91 12.61
CA LYS A 385 11.23 -5.82 12.26
C LYS A 385 11.97 -7.07 12.70
N ARG A 386 12.98 -7.45 11.93
CA ARG A 386 13.90 -8.54 12.28
C ARG A 386 15.15 -7.99 12.95
N THR A 387 15.56 -8.60 14.05
CA THR A 387 16.83 -8.32 14.73
C THR A 387 17.72 -9.56 14.65
N SER A 388 18.90 -9.43 14.04
CA SER A 388 19.91 -10.50 14.03
C SER A 388 20.56 -10.63 15.40
N ILE A 389 20.83 -11.86 15.82
CA ILE A 389 21.46 -12.18 17.09
C ILE A 389 22.71 -13.02 16.84
N VAL A 390 23.80 -12.63 17.48
CA VAL A 390 25.09 -13.32 17.44
C VAL A 390 25.57 -13.49 18.86
N LYS A 391 25.87 -14.72 19.25
CA LYS A 391 26.47 -15.07 20.53
C LYS A 391 27.65 -15.99 20.28
N CYS A 392 28.79 -15.57 20.80
CA CYS A 392 30.08 -16.23 20.57
C CYS A 392 30.69 -16.56 21.93
N ASP A 393 31.00 -17.82 22.18
CA ASP A 393 31.78 -18.25 23.34
C ASP A 393 33.29 -18.17 23.04
N GLU A 394 34.15 -18.45 24.02
CA GLU A 394 35.60 -18.34 23.87
C GLU A 394 36.15 -19.29 22.80
N ALA A 395 35.61 -20.50 22.68
CA ALA A 395 36.06 -21.50 21.72
C ALA A 395 35.71 -21.08 20.28
N ALA A 396 34.49 -20.62 20.06
CA ALA A 396 34.07 -20.07 18.77
C ALA A 396 34.84 -18.79 18.43
N PHE A 397 35.10 -17.93 19.43
CA PHE A 397 35.85 -16.70 19.22
C PHE A 397 37.31 -16.96 18.84
N ALA A 398 37.95 -18.00 19.39
CA ALA A 398 39.29 -18.39 18.99
C ALA A 398 39.40 -18.76 17.50
N ILE A 399 38.32 -19.26 16.90
CA ILE A 399 38.23 -19.58 15.46
C ILE A 399 37.98 -18.31 14.64
N LEU A 400 37.07 -17.43 15.08
CA LEU A 400 36.64 -16.25 14.33
C LEU A 400 37.53 -15.01 14.49
N GLY A 401 38.24 -14.90 15.61
CA GLY A 401 39.05 -13.74 15.94
C GLY A 401 40.16 -13.48 14.92
N PRO A 402 41.00 -14.47 14.57
CA PRO A 402 42.09 -14.28 13.60
C PRO A 402 41.64 -13.75 12.22
N PRO A 403 40.63 -14.33 11.54
CA PRO A 403 40.15 -13.75 10.28
C PRO A 403 39.52 -12.37 10.45
N THR A 404 38.90 -12.09 11.61
CA THR A 404 38.38 -10.73 11.90
C THR A 404 39.49 -9.70 11.95
N VAL A 405 40.61 -10.00 12.63
CA VAL A 405 41.79 -9.11 12.68
C VAL A 405 42.36 -8.91 11.29
N ALA A 406 42.58 -10.00 10.54
CA ALA A 406 43.17 -9.94 9.21
C ALA A 406 42.34 -9.09 8.23
N LEU A 407 41.02 -9.24 8.24
CA LEU A 407 40.12 -8.42 7.41
C LEU A 407 40.12 -6.96 7.85
N ALA A 408 40.00 -6.70 9.16
CA ALA A 408 40.01 -5.33 9.68
C ALA A 408 41.34 -4.60 9.40
N ASP A 409 42.48 -5.29 9.45
CA ASP A 409 43.78 -4.71 9.08
C ASP A 409 43.87 -4.43 7.58
N ALA A 410 43.39 -5.35 6.73
CA ALA A 410 43.35 -5.17 5.28
C ALA A 410 42.45 -3.99 4.86
N GLU A 411 41.37 -3.74 5.61
CA GLU A 411 40.46 -2.60 5.41
C GLU A 411 40.96 -1.29 6.04
N GLY A 412 42.08 -1.32 6.79
CA GLY A 412 42.61 -0.15 7.47
C GLY A 412 41.75 0.33 8.65
N LEU A 413 41.09 -0.61 9.36
CA LEU A 413 40.21 -0.38 10.50
C LEU A 413 40.86 -0.84 11.83
N PRO A 414 41.89 -0.13 12.34
CA PRO A 414 42.72 -0.61 13.46
C PRO A 414 41.94 -0.76 14.78
N ALA A 415 40.86 -0.01 14.98
CA ALA A 415 40.01 -0.16 16.16
C ALA A 415 39.20 -1.48 16.13
N HIS A 416 38.72 -1.89 14.94
CA HIS A 416 38.03 -3.17 14.76
C HIS A 416 39.00 -4.33 14.99
N ALA A 417 40.18 -4.29 14.37
CA ALA A 417 41.24 -5.28 14.57
C ALA A 417 41.62 -5.40 16.06
N ARG A 418 41.89 -4.27 16.73
CA ARG A 418 42.21 -4.24 18.16
C ARG A 418 41.11 -4.84 19.04
N SER A 419 39.84 -4.59 18.71
CA SER A 419 38.71 -5.14 19.47
C SER A 419 38.70 -6.67 19.48
N ALA A 420 39.15 -7.31 18.39
CA ALA A 420 39.29 -8.76 18.32
C ALA A 420 40.62 -9.24 18.92
N ALA A 421 41.73 -8.59 18.57
CA ALA A 421 43.08 -8.93 19.01
C ALA A 421 43.23 -8.99 20.54
N ILE A 422 42.70 -7.99 21.27
CA ILE A 422 42.78 -7.96 22.74
C ILE A 422 42.12 -9.19 23.37
N ARG A 423 41.03 -9.70 22.79
CA ARG A 423 40.32 -10.91 23.28
C ARG A 423 41.06 -12.20 22.92
N LEU A 424 41.94 -12.17 21.92
CA LEU A 424 42.89 -13.25 21.61
C LEU A 424 44.17 -13.17 22.47
N GLY A 425 44.28 -12.20 23.37
CA GLY A 425 45.50 -11.96 24.16
C GLY A 425 46.64 -11.33 23.35
N GLN A 426 46.34 -10.73 22.19
CA GLN A 426 47.30 -10.02 21.35
C GLN A 426 47.29 -8.53 21.71
N SER A 427 48.47 -7.92 21.83
CA SER A 427 48.68 -6.52 22.26
C SER A 427 48.64 -5.51 21.12
#